data_AF-A0A2N2HYB1-F1
#
_entry.id   AF-A0A2N2HYB1-F1
#
_cell.length_a   1.000
_cell.length_b   1.000
_cell.length_c   1.000
_cell.angle_alpha   90.00
_cell.angle_beta   90.00
_cell.angle_gamma   90.00
#
_symmetry.space_group_name_H-M   'P 1'
#
loop_
_entity.id
_entity.type
_entity.pdbx_description
1 polymer ?
#
loop_
_entity_poly.entity_id
_entity_poly.type
_entity_poly.pdbx_seq_one_letter_code
_entity_poly.pdbx_strand_id
1 'polypeptide(L)'
;MRRLFLFCLCFLTFGCVALWGNSYNIALSNSRSVVIEYDPAVINLPEMLGAAQAACDKYGKDAVLKDTSRGNLGILVNTYRCETRKADKVIDVQN
;
A
#
# COMPACT_ATOMS: atom_id res chain seq x y z
N MET A 1 -1.33 27.66 -47.56
CA MET A 1 -0.13 27.01 -46.98
C MET A 1 -0.29 26.97 -45.44
N ARG A 2 -1.15 26.14 -44.86
CA ARG A 2 -0.88 24.75 -44.42
C ARG A 2 0.58 24.50 -44.05
N ARG A 3 1.07 25.09 -42.96
CA ARG A 3 2.38 24.73 -42.37
C ARG A 3 2.25 24.60 -40.85
N LEU A 4 2.31 23.34 -40.44
CA LEU A 4 2.82 22.80 -39.17
C LEU A 4 2.13 23.23 -37.85
N PHE A 5 0.92 22.73 -37.67
CA PHE A 5 0.37 22.34 -36.36
C PHE A 5 1.07 21.05 -35.86
N LEU A 6 2.38 21.10 -35.61
CA LEU A 6 3.21 19.91 -35.39
C LEU A 6 4.18 20.10 -34.21
N PHE A 7 3.68 20.63 -33.09
CA PHE A 7 4.45 20.80 -31.85
C PHE A 7 3.67 20.45 -30.57
N CYS A 8 2.64 19.60 -30.68
CA CYS A 8 1.81 19.20 -29.54
C CYS A 8 1.61 17.68 -29.49
N LEU A 9 2.69 16.91 -29.61
CA LEU A 9 2.63 15.44 -29.63
C LEU A 9 3.76 14.80 -28.80
N CYS A 10 4.02 15.30 -27.59
CA CYS A 10 4.98 14.71 -26.64
C CYS A 10 4.38 14.36 -25.26
N PHE A 11 3.07 14.41 -25.06
CA PHE A 11 2.44 14.22 -23.75
C PHE A 11 1.63 12.91 -23.59
N LEU A 12 2.01 11.83 -24.28
CA LEU A 12 1.23 10.58 -24.28
C LEU A 12 1.89 9.39 -23.54
N THR A 13 2.85 9.62 -22.67
CA THR A 13 3.33 8.59 -21.74
C THR A 13 3.17 9.02 -20.29
N PHE A 14 2.00 9.55 -19.94
CA PHE A 14 1.59 9.53 -18.54
C PHE A 14 1.19 8.10 -18.22
N GLY A 15 2.09 7.35 -17.57
CA GLY A 15 1.72 6.14 -16.87
C GLY A 15 0.47 6.43 -16.03
N CYS A 16 -0.54 5.59 -16.16
CA CYS A 16 -1.78 5.73 -15.44
C CYS A 16 -1.53 5.35 -13.98
N VAL A 17 -0.92 6.25 -13.23
CA VAL A 17 -0.72 6.09 -11.78
C VAL A 17 -2.09 6.29 -11.13
N ALA A 18 -2.48 5.37 -10.25
CA ALA A 18 -3.70 5.51 -9.49
C ALA A 18 -3.69 6.84 -8.70
N LEU A 19 -4.73 7.64 -8.88
CA LEU A 19 -4.80 9.06 -8.48
C LEU A 19 -5.17 9.24 -6.99
N TRP A 20 -4.48 8.55 -6.08
CA TRP A 20 -4.80 8.56 -4.64
C TRP A 20 -4.13 9.68 -3.85
N GLY A 21 -3.27 10.48 -4.48
CA GLY A 21 -2.47 11.51 -3.79
C GLY A 21 -1.33 10.96 -2.92
N ASN A 22 -1.26 9.64 -2.73
CA ASN A 22 -0.19 8.88 -2.09
C ASN A 22 0.19 7.67 -2.95
N SER A 23 1.31 7.02 -2.60
CA SER A 23 1.79 5.82 -3.31
C SER A 23 0.92 4.57 -3.08
N TYR A 24 -0.04 4.65 -2.16
CA TYR A 24 -1.01 3.61 -1.80
C TYR A 24 -2.37 4.23 -1.41
N ASN A 25 -3.41 3.40 -1.34
CA ASN A 25 -4.76 3.71 -0.89
C ASN A 25 -5.20 2.72 0.20
N ILE A 26 -5.79 3.22 1.29
CA ILE A 26 -6.39 2.37 2.32
C ILE A 26 -7.87 2.18 1.96
N ALA A 27 -8.18 1.09 1.27
CA ALA A 27 -9.55 0.76 0.84
C ALA A 27 -10.46 0.34 2.01
N LEU A 28 -9.90 -0.24 3.06
CA LEU A 28 -10.64 -0.64 4.26
C LEU A 28 -9.75 -0.55 5.50
N SER A 29 -10.29 -0.07 6.62
CA SER A 29 -9.63 -0.09 7.92
C SER A 29 -10.64 -0.34 9.03
N ASN A 30 -10.44 -1.41 9.81
CA ASN A 30 -11.25 -1.74 10.99
C ASN A 30 -10.43 -2.54 12.02
N SER A 31 -11.05 -2.90 13.15
CA SER A 31 -10.38 -3.59 14.27
C SER A 31 -9.90 -5.02 13.99
N ARG A 32 -10.27 -5.59 12.84
CA ARG A 32 -9.92 -6.95 12.42
C ARG A 32 -8.97 -6.98 11.23
N SER A 33 -9.05 -5.99 10.34
CA SER A 33 -8.27 -5.99 9.09
C SER A 33 -8.09 -4.61 8.49
N VAL A 34 -7.02 -4.47 7.72
CA VAL A 34 -6.70 -3.32 6.89
C VAL A 34 -6.46 -3.80 5.47
N VAL A 35 -7.06 -3.15 4.47
CA VAL A 35 -6.86 -3.45 3.05
C VAL A 35 -6.18 -2.26 2.41
N ILE A 36 -5.05 -2.51 1.76
CA ILE A 36 -4.24 -1.50 1.12
C ILE A 36 -4.06 -1.84 -0.35
N GLU A 37 -4.43 -0.91 -1.21
CA GLU A 37 -4.21 -0.97 -2.64
C GLU A 37 -2.97 -0.13 -2.99
N TYR A 38 -2.10 -0.65 -3.85
CA TYR A 38 -0.91 0.10 -4.27
C TYR A 38 -0.49 -0.27 -5.69
N ASP A 39 0.12 0.68 -6.38
CA ASP A 39 0.78 0.42 -7.65
C ASP A 39 2.24 -0.03 -7.39
N PRO A 40 2.61 -1.27 -7.72
CA PRO A 40 3.96 -1.77 -7.48
C PRO A 40 5.05 -0.99 -8.22
N ALA A 41 4.72 -0.23 -9.27
CA ALA A 41 5.69 0.56 -10.03
C ALA A 41 6.14 1.84 -9.30
N VAL A 42 5.33 2.36 -8.37
CA VAL A 42 5.58 3.65 -7.70
C VAL A 42 5.45 3.61 -6.17
N ILE A 43 5.27 2.42 -5.59
CA ILE A 43 5.03 2.24 -4.16
C ILE A 43 6.24 2.66 -3.30
N ASN A 44 5.96 3.42 -2.24
CA ASN A 44 6.87 3.57 -1.11
C ASN A 44 6.55 2.49 -0.06
N LEU A 45 7.22 1.34 -0.16
CA LEU A 45 6.87 0.16 0.65
C LEU A 45 6.98 0.40 2.17
N PRO A 46 8.06 1.02 2.72
CA PRO A 46 8.12 1.34 4.15
C PRO A 46 6.97 2.23 4.64
N GLU A 47 6.58 3.23 3.86
CA GLU A 47 5.49 4.13 4.21
C GLU A 47 4.14 3.42 4.22
N MET A 48 3.89 2.59 3.20
CA MET A 48 2.68 1.76 3.12
C MET A 48 2.59 0.75 4.28
N LEU A 49 3.71 0.09 4.64
CA LEU A 49 3.76 -0.82 5.79
C LEU A 49 3.54 -0.08 7.11
N GLY A 50 4.12 1.11 7.26
CA GLY A 50 3.88 1.98 8.39
C GLY A 50 2.40 2.37 8.52
N ALA A 51 1.73 2.65 7.40
CA ALA A 51 0.29 2.95 7.38
C ALA A 51 -0.57 1.74 7.75
N ALA A 52 -0.20 0.54 7.29
CA ALA A 52 -0.86 -0.70 7.68
C ALA A 52 -0.80 -0.92 9.20
N GLN A 53 0.40 -0.78 9.77
CA GLN A 53 0.63 -0.93 11.20
C GLN A 53 -0.10 0.16 11.99
N ALA A 54 0.01 1.44 11.58
CA ALA A 54 -0.66 2.55 12.23
C ALA A 54 -2.19 2.38 12.29
N ALA A 55 -2.79 1.72 11.29
CA ALA A 55 -4.21 1.41 11.29
C ALA A 55 -4.59 0.32 12.32
N CYS A 56 -3.76 -0.72 12.48
CA CYS A 56 -3.97 -1.74 13.52
C CYS A 56 -3.59 -1.26 14.93
N ASP A 57 -2.63 -0.33 15.04
CA ASP A 57 -2.16 0.25 16.30
C ASP A 57 -3.26 1.02 17.05
N LYS A 58 -4.23 1.58 16.33
CA LYS A 58 -5.45 2.18 16.92
C LYS A 58 -6.22 1.21 17.82
N TYR A 59 -5.98 -0.09 17.66
CA TYR A 59 -6.60 -1.17 18.43
C TYR A 59 -5.60 -1.95 19.29
N GLY A 60 -4.35 -1.50 19.39
CA GLY A 60 -3.28 -2.21 20.12
C GLY A 60 -2.90 -3.56 19.50
N LYS A 61 -2.91 -3.64 18.17
CA LYS A 61 -2.70 -4.87 17.40
C LYS A 61 -1.61 -4.69 16.35
N ASP A 62 -1.04 -5.80 15.89
CA ASP A 62 -0.06 -5.81 14.82
C ASP A 62 -0.69 -6.16 13.48
N ALA A 63 -0.22 -5.49 12.42
CA ALA A 63 -0.65 -5.74 11.05
C ALA A 63 0.13 -6.94 10.49
N VAL A 64 -0.55 -8.08 10.34
CA VAL A 64 0.02 -9.31 9.77
C VAL A 64 -0.52 -9.50 8.36
N LEU A 65 0.36 -9.60 7.37
CA LEU A 65 -0.05 -9.85 5.99
C LEU A 65 -0.80 -11.19 5.90
N LYS A 66 -2.03 -11.16 5.41
CA LYS A 66 -2.88 -12.34 5.23
C LYS A 66 -2.91 -12.79 3.78
N ASP A 67 -3.11 -11.85 2.88
CA ASP A 67 -3.33 -12.14 1.46
C ASP A 67 -2.85 -10.97 0.60
N THR A 68 -2.40 -11.30 -0.61
CA THR A 68 -2.08 -10.35 -1.66
C THR A 68 -2.81 -10.77 -2.92
N SER A 69 -3.68 -9.91 -3.41
CA SER A 69 -4.40 -10.12 -4.67
C SER A 69 -4.04 -9.04 -5.68
N ARG A 70 -4.31 -9.31 -6.96
CA ARG A 70 -4.11 -8.35 -8.04
C ARG A 70 -5.46 -7.77 -8.45
N GLY A 71 -5.59 -6.46 -8.27
CA GLY A 71 -6.72 -5.68 -8.76
C GLY A 71 -6.59 -5.37 -10.25
N ASN A 72 -7.49 -4.52 -10.73
CA ASN A 72 -7.47 -4.06 -12.12
C ASN A 72 -6.22 -3.21 -12.41
N LEU A 73 -5.78 -3.16 -13.67
CA LEU A 73 -4.68 -2.29 -14.13
C LEU A 73 -3.32 -2.54 -13.43
N GLY A 74 -3.10 -3.73 -12.88
CA GLY A 74 -1.82 -4.08 -12.25
C GLY A 74 -1.65 -3.62 -10.80
N ILE A 75 -2.68 -2.98 -10.23
CA ILE A 75 -2.72 -2.63 -8.80
C ILE A 75 -2.67 -3.90 -7.95
N LEU A 76 -1.86 -3.89 -6.90
CA LEU A 76 -1.83 -4.94 -5.89
C LEU A 76 -2.69 -4.54 -4.70
N VAL A 77 -3.34 -5.52 -4.09
CA VAL A 77 -4.22 -5.35 -2.94
C VAL A 77 -3.74 -6.26 -1.84
N ASN A 78 -3.11 -5.69 -0.82
CA ASN A 78 -2.68 -6.41 0.37
C ASN A 78 -3.75 -6.31 1.46
N THR A 79 -4.16 -7.45 1.97
CA THR A 79 -5.00 -7.55 3.16
C THR A 79 -4.15 -7.92 4.36
N TYR A 80 -4.13 -7.05 5.35
CA TYR A 80 -3.51 -7.29 6.65
C TYR A 80 -4.59 -7.64 7.68
N ARG A 81 -4.33 -8.64 8.51
CA ARG A 81 -5.11 -8.89 9.72
C ARG A 81 -4.50 -8.12 10.86
N CYS A 82 -5.36 -7.49 11.67
CA CYS A 82 -4.94 -6.94 12.94
C CYS A 82 -5.00 -8.04 13.99
N GLU A 83 -3.83 -8.53 14.41
CA GLU A 83 -3.68 -9.60 15.39
C GLU A 83 -3.16 -9.07 16.72
N THR A 84 -3.52 -9.73 17.82
CA THR A 84 -3.02 -9.34 19.15
C THR A 84 -1.50 -9.47 19.17
N ARG A 85 -0.81 -8.44 19.64
CA ARG A 85 0.65 -8.44 19.76
C ARG A 85 1.08 -9.64 20.58
N LYS A 86 1.89 -10.51 20.00
CA LYS A 86 2.59 -11.53 20.79
C LYS A 86 3.81 -10.83 21.35
N ALA A 87 3.84 -10.64 22.66
CA ALA A 87 5.08 -10.23 23.30
C ALA A 87 6.12 -11.31 23.00
N ASP A 88 7.15 -10.96 22.23
CA ASP A 88 8.30 -11.83 22.06
C ASP A 88 8.82 -12.14 23.47
N LYS A 89 8.73 -13.41 23.88
CA LYS A 89 9.37 -13.85 25.11
C LYS A 89 10.86 -13.63 24.90
N VAL A 90 11.39 -12.56 25.50
CA VAL A 90 12.82 -12.41 25.72
C VAL A 90 13.24 -13.64 26.52
N ILE A 91 13.90 -14.58 25.85
CA ILE A 91 14.53 -15.71 26.52
C ILE A 91 15.72 -15.09 27.25
N ASP A 92 15.55 -14.79 28.54
CA ASP A 92 16.66 -14.48 29.42
C ASP A 92 17.57 -15.72 29.44
N VAL A 93 18.62 -15.69 28.62
CA VAL A 93 19.73 -16.64 28.70
C VAL A 93 20.52 -16.26 29.94
N GLN A 94 20.00 -16.66 31.10
CA GLN A 94 20.75 -16.65 32.36
C GLN A 94 21.76 -17.81 32.26
N ASN A 95 23.02 -17.46 32.00
CA ASN A 95 24.16 -18.37 32.13
C ASN A 95 24.82 -18.18 33.50
#